data_AF-A0A2T6C340-F1
#
_entry.id   AF-A0A2T6C340-F1
#
_cell.length_a   1.000
_cell.length_b   1.000
_cell.length_c   1.000
_cell.angle_alpha   90.00
_cell.angle_beta   90.00
_cell.angle_gamma   90.00
#
_symmetry.space_group_name_H-M   'P 1'
#
loop_
_entity.id
_entity.type
_entity.pdbx_description
1 polymer ?
#
loop_
_entity_poly.entity_id
_entity_poly.type
_entity_poly.pdbx_seq_one_letter_code
_entity_poly.pdbx_strand_id
1 'polypeptide(L)'
;MKDEETVKKQKWYKRFFDVCQKYRLFTYIPILVLSVSSFSLRQKNEVLVDRVGRLETLNETLVSNMILYNRGFETFPMPIFQKLKRGNRFIAQYFNPAYVQLMGHNFSYNRYAYIGKTDYEYFSKRTADLYYSYDVSVAFTGIPMKIAVTIKDSSDTKLNVDVMKWRQIREKDTLIYGMIILEKPM
;
A
#
# COMPACT_ATOMS: atom_id res chain seq x y z
N MET A 1 31.87 -69.31 10.96
CA MET A 1 30.47 -69.60 10.59
C MET A 1 29.85 -68.31 10.05
N LYS A 2 29.46 -68.24 8.78
CA LYS A 2 28.60 -67.14 8.32
C LYS A 2 27.23 -67.38 8.96
N ASP A 3 26.75 -66.46 9.78
CA ASP A 3 25.44 -66.53 10.42
C ASP A 3 24.38 -66.91 9.38
N GLU A 4 23.58 -67.93 9.66
CA GLU A 4 22.48 -68.38 8.78
C GLU A 4 21.58 -67.21 8.36
N GLU A 5 21.49 -66.19 9.20
CA GLU A 5 20.79 -64.93 8.94
C GLU A 5 21.36 -64.15 7.74
N THR A 6 22.69 -64.10 7.58
CA THR A 6 23.35 -63.42 6.46
C THR A 6 23.14 -64.15 5.14
N VAL A 7 23.11 -65.49 5.17
CA VAL A 7 22.82 -66.32 3.99
C VAL A 7 21.36 -66.20 3.57
N LYS A 8 20.43 -66.15 4.53
CA LYS A 8 18.99 -65.90 4.27
C LYS A 8 18.77 -64.52 3.65
N LYS A 9 19.39 -63.48 4.20
CA LYS A 9 19.34 -62.10 3.65
C LYS A 9 19.87 -62.06 2.22
N GLN A 10 21.03 -62.67 1.93
CA GLN A 10 21.60 -62.71 0.57
C GLN A 10 20.69 -63.43 -0.44
N LYS A 11 20.05 -64.53 -0.05
CA LYS A 11 19.11 -65.26 -0.91
C LYS A 11 17.84 -64.44 -1.21
N TRP A 12 17.40 -63.64 -0.25
CA TRP A 12 16.28 -62.72 -0.38
C TRP A 12 16.62 -61.54 -1.31
N TYR A 13 17.80 -60.94 -1.16
CA TYR A 13 18.29 -59.89 -2.06
C TYR A 13 18.43 -60.37 -3.51
N LYS A 14 18.93 -61.58 -3.74
CA LYS A 14 18.99 -62.16 -5.10
C LYS A 14 17.61 -62.34 -5.72
N ARG A 15 16.64 -62.90 -4.98
CA ARG A 15 15.26 -63.03 -5.46
C ARG A 15 14.62 -61.68 -5.75
N PHE A 16 14.85 -60.70 -4.89
CA PHE A 16 14.37 -59.33 -5.09
C PHE A 16 14.99 -58.72 -6.36
N PHE A 17 16.29 -58.90 -6.56
CA PHE A 17 17.01 -58.42 -7.74
C PHE A 17 16.51 -59.07 -9.03
N ASP A 18 16.30 -60.40 -9.04
CA ASP A 18 15.74 -61.12 -10.19
C ASP A 18 14.32 -60.66 -10.53
N VAL A 19 13.49 -60.40 -9.52
CA VAL A 19 12.15 -59.82 -9.70
C VAL A 19 12.24 -58.41 -10.27
N CYS A 20 13.12 -57.56 -9.71
CA CYS A 20 13.35 -56.21 -10.22
C CYS A 20 13.85 -56.19 -11.67
N GLN A 21 14.69 -57.14 -12.06
CA GLN A 21 15.20 -57.29 -13.42
C GLN A 21 14.13 -57.86 -14.38
N LYS A 22 13.39 -58.89 -13.96
CA LYS A 22 12.32 -59.53 -14.74
C LYS A 22 11.19 -58.57 -15.08
N TYR A 23 10.79 -57.72 -14.14
CA TYR A 23 9.73 -56.73 -14.34
C TYR A 23 10.24 -55.33 -14.71
N ARG A 24 11.56 -55.18 -14.98
CA ARG A 24 12.21 -53.89 -15.32
C ARG A 24 11.86 -52.74 -14.36
N LEU A 25 11.69 -53.06 -13.07
CA LEU A 25 11.27 -52.09 -12.04
C LEU A 25 12.27 -50.94 -11.89
N PHE A 26 13.56 -51.20 -12.12
CA PHE A 26 14.61 -50.17 -12.15
C PHE A 26 14.40 -49.10 -13.23
N THR A 27 13.63 -49.38 -14.29
CA THR A 27 13.33 -48.42 -15.35
C THR A 27 11.99 -47.73 -15.12
N TYR A 28 10.96 -48.49 -14.72
CA TYR A 28 9.62 -47.95 -14.55
C TYR A 28 9.46 -47.08 -13.29
N ILE A 29 10.15 -47.39 -12.18
CA ILE A 29 10.05 -46.60 -10.95
C ILE A 29 10.62 -45.18 -11.14
N PRO A 30 11.82 -44.97 -11.71
CA PRO A 30 12.32 -43.61 -11.97
C PRO A 30 11.44 -42.83 -12.94
N ILE A 31 10.91 -43.48 -13.99
CA ILE A 31 9.98 -42.84 -14.92
C ILE A 31 8.74 -42.36 -14.18
N LEU A 32 8.16 -43.19 -13.32
CA LEU A 32 6.98 -42.83 -12.54
C LEU A 32 7.27 -41.65 -11.59
N VAL A 33 8.41 -41.67 -10.89
CA VAL A 33 8.83 -40.56 -10.01
C VAL A 33 9.03 -39.27 -10.81
N LEU A 34 9.68 -39.34 -11.98
CA LEU A 34 9.86 -38.20 -12.89
C LEU A 34 8.53 -37.68 -13.42
N SER A 35 7.60 -38.55 -13.78
CA SER A 35 6.26 -38.17 -14.24
C SER A 35 5.46 -37.45 -13.15
N VAL A 36 5.44 -37.99 -11.93
CA VAL A 36 4.74 -37.35 -10.79
C VAL A 36 5.40 -36.01 -10.44
N SER A 37 6.73 -35.95 -10.42
CA SER A 37 7.46 -34.71 -10.13
C SER A 37 7.21 -33.65 -11.20
N SER A 38 7.21 -34.04 -12.47
CA SER A 38 6.92 -33.15 -13.61
C SER A 38 5.49 -32.64 -13.57
N PHE A 39 4.53 -33.50 -13.21
CA PHE A 39 3.13 -33.10 -13.04
C PHE A 39 2.97 -32.10 -11.88
N SER A 40 3.60 -32.35 -10.73
CA SER A 40 3.59 -31.43 -9.59
C SER A 40 4.23 -30.08 -9.95
N LEU A 41 5.35 -30.10 -10.68
CA LEU A 41 6.03 -28.88 -11.15
C LEU A 41 5.14 -28.08 -12.11
N ARG A 42 4.44 -28.74 -13.04
CA ARG A 42 3.49 -28.08 -13.95
C ARG A 42 2.36 -27.40 -13.18
N GLN A 43 1.73 -28.09 -12.24
CA GLN A 43 0.68 -27.49 -11.42
C GLN A 43 1.19 -26.28 -10.61
N LYS A 44 2.38 -26.39 -10.02
CA LYS A 44 2.98 -25.26 -9.28
C LYS A 44 3.28 -24.08 -10.21
N ASN A 45 3.78 -24.33 -11.42
CA ASN A 45 4.04 -23.28 -12.40
C ASN A 45 2.74 -22.61 -12.88
N GLU A 46 1.69 -23.38 -13.18
CA GLU A 46 0.39 -22.81 -13.58
C GLU A 46 -0.18 -21.89 -12.49
N VAL A 47 -0.15 -22.33 -11.23
CA VAL A 47 -0.57 -21.49 -10.10
C VAL A 47 0.30 -20.24 -9.95
N LEU A 48 1.60 -20.36 -10.20
CA LEU A 48 2.52 -19.22 -10.10
C LEU A 48 2.26 -18.20 -11.21
N VAL A 49 2.02 -18.66 -12.44
CA VAL A 49 1.67 -17.80 -13.59
C VAL A 49 0.36 -17.06 -13.33
N ASP A 50 -0.68 -17.75 -12.83
CA ASP A 50 -1.94 -17.10 -12.46
C ASP A 50 -1.75 -16.03 -11.37
N ARG A 51 -0.94 -16.33 -10.34
CA ARG A 51 -0.62 -15.34 -9.29
C ARG A 51 0.12 -14.12 -9.83
N VAL A 52 1.09 -14.32 -10.72
CA VAL A 52 1.83 -13.22 -11.35
C VAL A 52 0.89 -12.36 -12.19
N GLY A 53 0.04 -12.97 -13.03
CA GLY A 53 -0.92 -12.22 -13.84
C GLY A 53 -1.92 -11.42 -12.99
N ARG A 54 -2.40 -12.00 -11.87
CA ARG A 54 -3.23 -11.26 -10.91
C ARG A 54 -2.50 -10.09 -10.28
N LEU A 55 -1.24 -10.26 -9.89
CA LEU A 55 -0.43 -9.19 -9.30
C LEU A 55 -0.18 -8.05 -10.30
N GLU A 56 0.13 -8.37 -11.55
CA GLU A 56 0.30 -7.38 -12.62
C GLU A 56 -1.00 -6.59 -12.84
N THR A 57 -2.13 -7.28 -12.95
CA THR A 57 -3.46 -6.65 -13.13
C THR A 57 -3.81 -5.73 -11.96
N LEU A 58 -3.55 -6.18 -10.72
CA LEU A 58 -3.75 -5.36 -9.52
C LEU A 58 -2.86 -4.13 -9.52
N ASN A 59 -1.60 -4.28 -9.92
CA ASN A 59 -0.66 -3.17 -10.01
C ASN A 59 -1.11 -2.13 -11.06
N GLU A 60 -1.50 -2.57 -12.26
CA GLU A 60 -2.02 -1.68 -13.31
C GLU A 60 -3.30 -0.95 -12.87
N THR A 61 -4.19 -1.65 -12.16
CA THR A 61 -5.41 -1.07 -11.61
C THR A 61 -5.09 -0.02 -10.53
N LEU A 62 -4.14 -0.30 -9.65
CA LEU A 62 -3.68 0.63 -8.62
C LEU A 62 -3.05 1.89 -9.23
N VAL A 63 -2.20 1.72 -10.24
CA VAL A 63 -1.59 2.82 -10.99
C VAL A 63 -2.65 3.66 -11.69
N SER A 64 -3.60 3.02 -12.39
CA SER A 64 -4.70 3.72 -13.08
C SER A 64 -5.58 4.50 -12.11
N ASN A 65 -5.94 3.89 -10.97
CA ASN A 65 -6.70 4.56 -9.92
C ASN A 65 -5.91 5.73 -9.32
N MET A 66 -4.60 5.58 -9.13
CA MET A 66 -3.74 6.68 -8.67
C MET A 66 -3.68 7.81 -9.70
N ILE A 67 -3.60 7.51 -11.00
CA ILE A 67 -3.61 8.51 -12.06
C ILE A 67 -4.94 9.25 -12.09
N LEU A 68 -6.08 8.55 -12.05
CA LEU A 68 -7.41 9.16 -12.06
C LEU A 68 -7.63 10.02 -10.82
N TYR A 69 -7.26 9.50 -9.65
CA TYR A 69 -7.31 10.21 -8.39
C TYR A 69 -6.44 11.47 -8.44
N ASN A 70 -5.16 11.35 -8.82
CA ASN A 70 -4.25 12.49 -8.91
C ASN A 70 -4.74 13.51 -9.93
N ARG A 71 -5.18 13.10 -11.12
CA ARG A 71 -5.73 14.04 -12.13
C ARG A 71 -6.93 14.80 -11.60
N GLY A 72 -7.85 14.13 -10.91
CA GLY A 72 -9.03 14.75 -10.32
C GLY A 72 -8.68 15.85 -9.31
N PHE A 73 -7.68 15.62 -8.45
CA PHE A 73 -7.26 16.63 -7.47
C PHE A 73 -6.33 17.71 -8.07
N GLU A 74 -5.45 17.36 -9.01
CA GLU A 74 -4.51 18.31 -9.63
C GLU A 74 -5.22 19.41 -10.42
N THR A 75 -6.33 19.11 -11.10
CA THR A 75 -7.12 20.11 -11.81
C THR A 75 -8.26 20.68 -10.99
N PHE A 76 -8.38 20.30 -9.70
CA PHE A 76 -9.48 20.78 -8.87
C PHE A 76 -9.25 22.25 -8.49
N PRO A 77 -10.22 23.15 -8.71
CA PRO A 77 -10.02 24.59 -8.55
C PRO A 77 -9.95 25.04 -7.09
N MET A 78 -10.41 24.22 -6.14
CA MET A 78 -10.33 24.56 -4.72
C MET A 78 -9.05 24.02 -4.08
N PRO A 79 -8.47 24.74 -3.10
CA PRO A 79 -7.35 24.25 -2.32
C PRO A 79 -7.71 22.97 -1.55
N ILE A 80 -7.02 21.86 -1.86
CA ILE A 80 -7.19 20.58 -1.19
C ILE A 80 -5.85 20.07 -0.66
N PHE A 81 -5.90 19.47 0.52
CA PHE A 81 -4.79 18.76 1.14
C PHE A 81 -5.22 17.43 1.73
N GLN A 82 -4.26 16.52 1.88
CA GLN A 82 -4.44 15.21 2.48
C GLN A 82 -3.33 14.92 3.49
N LYS A 83 -3.72 14.35 4.63
CA LYS A 83 -2.81 13.87 5.68
C LYS A 83 -3.09 12.41 6.01
N LEU A 84 -2.06 11.71 6.44
CA LEU A 84 -2.08 10.33 6.92
C LEU A 84 -1.97 10.30 8.43
N LYS A 85 -2.85 9.58 9.10
CA LYS A 85 -2.67 9.27 10.51
C LYS A 85 -1.70 8.09 10.68
N ARG A 86 -0.63 8.32 11.43
CA ARG A 86 0.34 7.30 11.88
C ARG A 86 0.54 7.43 13.37
N GLY A 87 -0.06 6.52 14.15
CA GLY A 87 -0.10 6.63 15.61
C GLY A 87 -0.72 7.97 16.04
N ASN A 88 0.10 8.79 16.71
CA ASN A 88 -0.25 10.13 17.19
C ASN A 88 0.24 11.26 16.26
N ARG A 89 0.66 10.96 15.03
CA ARG A 89 1.12 11.97 14.05
C ARG A 89 0.20 12.04 12.85
N PHE A 90 0.02 13.24 12.31
CA PHE A 90 -0.61 13.47 11.01
C PHE A 90 0.47 13.94 10.03
N ILE A 91 0.75 13.09 9.05
CA ILE A 91 1.82 13.30 8.07
C ILE A 91 1.19 13.80 6.79
N ALA A 92 1.63 14.96 6.30
CA ALA A 92 1.17 15.49 5.02
C ALA A 92 1.54 14.54 3.88
N GLN A 93 0.57 14.17 3.05
CA GLN A 93 0.78 13.30 1.90
C GLN A 93 0.64 14.02 0.57
N TYR A 94 -0.27 14.98 0.49
CA TYR A 94 -0.60 15.58 -0.79
C TYR A 94 -1.22 16.98 -0.63
N PHE A 95 -0.92 17.84 -1.60
CA PHE A 95 -1.44 19.19 -1.77
C PHE A 95 -1.63 19.45 -3.26
N ASN A 96 -2.83 19.90 -3.65
CA ASN A 96 -3.08 20.22 -5.05
C ASN A 96 -2.51 21.61 -5.43
N PRO A 97 -2.44 21.96 -6.73
CA PRO A 97 -1.86 23.22 -7.20
C PRO A 97 -2.59 24.44 -6.64
N ALA A 98 -3.92 24.41 -6.53
CA ALA A 98 -4.70 25.51 -5.92
C ALA A 98 -4.27 25.76 -4.46
N TYR A 99 -4.01 24.70 -3.69
CA TYR A 99 -3.47 24.83 -2.34
C TYR A 99 -2.06 25.44 -2.33
N VAL A 100 -1.20 25.03 -3.28
CA VAL A 100 0.14 25.59 -3.41
C VAL A 100 0.10 27.07 -3.81
N GLN A 101 -0.84 27.48 -4.66
CA GLN A 101 -1.00 28.90 -5.02
C GLN A 101 -1.40 29.74 -3.81
N LEU A 102 -2.35 29.27 -3.01
CA LEU A 102 -2.84 29.99 -1.83
C LEU A 102 -1.83 29.98 -0.67
N MET A 103 -1.34 28.79 -0.30
CA MET A 103 -0.58 28.55 0.93
C MET A 103 0.92 28.33 0.70
N GLY A 104 1.38 28.32 -0.56
CA GLY A 104 2.74 27.97 -0.95
C GLY A 104 3.83 28.89 -0.39
N HIS A 105 3.49 30.13 -0.06
CA HIS A 105 4.40 31.06 0.62
C HIS A 105 4.96 30.48 1.94
N ASN A 106 4.23 29.56 2.61
CA ASN A 106 4.69 28.88 3.83
C ASN A 106 5.78 27.82 3.60
N PHE A 107 5.97 27.37 2.36
CA PHE A 107 6.90 26.28 2.02
C PHE A 107 7.61 26.54 0.68
N SER A 108 7.85 27.81 0.36
CA SER A 108 8.58 28.26 -0.85
C SER A 108 8.00 27.70 -2.15
N TYR A 109 6.68 27.53 -2.21
CA TYR A 109 5.91 26.97 -3.34
C TYR A 109 6.35 25.56 -3.76
N ASN A 110 7.15 24.88 -2.94
CA ASN A 110 7.59 23.51 -3.17
C ASN A 110 6.80 22.56 -2.27
N ARG A 111 5.67 22.04 -2.77
CA ARG A 111 4.83 21.11 -1.99
C ARG A 111 5.57 19.85 -1.54
N TYR A 112 6.58 19.39 -2.28
CA TYR A 112 7.37 18.21 -1.91
C TYR A 112 8.23 18.45 -0.68
N ALA A 113 8.55 19.70 -0.36
CA ALA A 113 9.25 20.03 0.87
C ALA A 113 8.39 19.73 2.10
N TYR A 114 7.06 19.86 1.99
CA TYR A 114 6.11 19.66 3.08
C TYR A 114 5.58 18.21 3.17
N ILE A 115 5.49 17.50 2.04
CA ILE A 115 5.09 16.09 2.03
C ILE A 115 6.06 15.27 2.91
N GLY A 116 5.51 14.39 3.74
CA GLY A 116 6.27 13.56 4.69
C GLY A 116 6.48 14.20 6.06
N LYS A 117 6.08 15.47 6.24
CA LYS A 117 6.24 16.21 7.50
C LYS A 117 4.90 16.45 8.21
N THR A 118 5.00 16.91 9.45
CA THR A 118 3.85 17.27 10.30
C THR A 118 3.65 18.79 10.34
N ASP A 119 2.44 19.24 10.73
CA ASP A 119 2.17 20.68 10.88
C ASP A 119 3.12 21.37 11.86
N TYR A 120 3.63 20.64 12.85
CA TYR A 120 4.59 21.12 13.85
C TYR A 120 5.93 21.56 13.27
N GLU A 121 6.26 21.12 12.07
CA GLU A 121 7.52 21.49 11.39
C GLU A 121 7.39 22.79 10.60
N TYR A 122 6.17 23.31 10.41
CA TYR A 122 5.88 24.48 9.57
C TYR A 122 5.15 25.60 10.29
N PHE A 123 4.25 25.23 11.19
CA PHE A 123 3.43 26.19 11.90
C PHE A 123 3.95 26.38 13.33
N SER A 124 3.62 27.54 13.90
CA SER A 124 3.81 27.76 15.33
C SER A 124 3.12 26.64 16.13
N LYS A 125 3.68 26.26 17.28
CA LYS A 125 3.13 25.21 18.13
C LYS A 125 1.63 25.40 18.39
N ARG A 126 1.18 26.63 18.64
CA ARG A 126 -0.24 26.94 18.87
C ARG A 126 -1.12 26.61 17.67
N THR A 127 -0.69 26.99 16.47
CA THR A 127 -1.42 26.72 15.23
C THR A 127 -1.41 25.22 14.90
N ALA A 128 -0.27 24.56 15.08
CA ALA A 128 -0.13 23.13 14.88
C ALA A 128 -1.02 22.33 15.85
N ASP A 129 -1.04 22.69 17.14
CA ASP A 129 -1.90 22.08 18.16
C ASP A 129 -3.39 22.22 17.80
N LEU A 130 -3.80 23.39 17.31
CA LEU A 130 -5.15 23.63 16.85
C LEU A 130 -5.52 22.71 15.68
N TYR A 131 -4.70 22.67 14.63
CA TYR A 131 -4.95 21.82 13.46
C TYR A 131 -4.93 20.33 13.81
N TYR A 132 -4.01 19.93 14.69
CA TYR A 132 -3.92 18.59 15.22
C TYR A 132 -5.22 18.19 15.94
N SER A 133 -5.76 19.05 16.81
CA SER A 133 -7.00 18.77 17.54
C SER A 133 -8.19 18.51 16.61
N TYR A 134 -8.31 19.28 15.53
CA TYR A 134 -9.33 19.06 14.50
C TYR A 134 -9.09 17.77 13.74
N ASP A 135 -7.84 17.48 13.35
CA ASP A 135 -7.50 16.25 12.64
C ASP A 135 -7.76 15.00 13.49
N VAL A 136 -7.46 15.05 14.80
CA VAL A 136 -7.83 13.99 15.77
C VAL A 136 -9.34 13.83 15.85
N SER A 137 -10.08 14.94 15.96
CA SER A 137 -11.54 14.92 16.11
C SER A 137 -12.20 14.24 14.90
N VAL A 138 -11.82 14.63 13.69
CA VAL A 138 -12.32 14.03 12.44
C VAL A 138 -11.83 12.58 12.31
N ALA A 139 -10.59 12.28 12.69
CA ALA A 139 -10.05 10.93 12.64
C ALA A 139 -10.77 9.97 13.58
N PHE A 140 -11.16 10.43 14.78
CA PHE A 140 -11.84 9.61 15.77
C PHE A 140 -13.33 9.46 15.45
N THR A 141 -14.04 10.58 15.28
CA THR A 141 -15.50 10.58 15.06
C THR A 141 -15.90 10.07 13.69
N GLY A 142 -15.08 10.34 12.67
CA GLY A 142 -15.43 10.09 11.27
C GLY A 142 -16.46 11.05 10.68
N ILE A 143 -16.92 12.04 11.46
CA ILE A 143 -17.93 13.01 11.03
C ILE A 143 -17.21 14.17 10.32
N PRO A 144 -17.66 14.58 9.12
CA PRO A 144 -17.13 15.77 8.46
C PRO A 144 -17.34 17.02 9.31
N MET A 145 -16.32 17.89 9.37
CA MET A 145 -16.33 19.11 10.17
C MET A 145 -16.01 20.31 9.30
N LYS A 146 -16.78 21.39 9.46
CA LYS A 146 -16.52 22.70 8.87
C LYS A 146 -15.94 23.62 9.93
N ILE A 147 -14.76 24.18 9.69
CA ILE A 147 -13.98 24.91 10.68
C ILE A 147 -13.63 26.30 10.13
N ALA A 148 -14.04 27.35 10.82
CA ALA A 148 -13.60 28.70 10.51
C ALA A 148 -12.16 28.91 11.01
N VAL A 149 -11.25 29.30 10.13
CA VAL A 149 -9.85 29.58 10.44
C VAL A 149 -9.41 30.88 9.79
N THR A 150 -8.47 31.57 10.44
CA THR A 150 -7.79 32.71 9.83
C THR A 150 -6.46 32.23 9.26
N ILE A 151 -6.30 32.32 7.94
CA ILE A 151 -5.04 32.06 7.24
C ILE A 151 -4.37 33.39 6.86
N LYS A 152 -3.08 33.33 6.55
CA LYS A 152 -2.33 34.44 5.97
C LYS A 152 -2.11 34.14 4.49
N ASP A 153 -2.25 35.15 3.63
CA ASP A 153 -1.87 35.05 2.22
C ASP A 153 -0.37 35.37 2.03
N SER A 154 0.09 35.35 0.78
CA SER A 154 1.49 35.67 0.43
C SER A 154 1.91 37.10 0.76
N SER A 155 0.96 38.01 1.02
CA SER A 155 1.18 39.41 1.40
C SER A 155 1.03 39.64 2.91
N ASP A 156 0.94 38.55 3.69
CA ASP A 156 0.67 38.54 5.14
C ASP A 156 -0.71 39.09 5.54
N THR A 157 -1.64 39.22 4.59
CA THR A 157 -3.01 39.63 4.83
C THR A 157 -3.78 38.48 5.47
N LYS A 158 -4.53 38.79 6.53
CA LYS A 158 -5.38 37.80 7.22
C LYS A 158 -6.67 37.57 6.42
N LEU A 159 -6.91 36.33 6.03
CA LEU A 159 -8.14 35.88 5.37
C LEU A 159 -8.89 34.94 6.32
N ASN A 160 -10.16 35.24 6.57
CA ASN A 160 -11.05 34.32 7.28
C ASN A 160 -11.67 33.36 6.26
N VAL A 161 -11.40 32.07 6.43
CA VAL A 161 -11.84 31.03 5.51
C VAL A 161 -12.47 29.88 6.28
N ASP A 162 -13.36 29.18 5.61
CA ASP A 162 -13.90 27.93 6.12
C ASP A 162 -13.09 26.75 5.57
N VAL A 163 -12.75 25.79 6.42
CA VAL A 163 -12.08 24.56 6.02
C VAL A 163 -12.99 23.38 6.32
N MET A 164 -13.41 22.70 5.26
CA MET A 164 -14.11 21.42 5.38
C MET A 164 -13.08 20.31 5.54
N LYS A 165 -13.21 19.50 6.57
CA LYS A 165 -12.38 18.32 6.81
C LYS A 165 -13.22 17.07 6.91
N TRP A 166 -12.74 15.97 6.33
CA TRP A 166 -13.41 14.67 6.42
C TRP A 166 -12.40 13.53 6.46
N ARG A 167 -12.87 12.38 6.98
CA ARG A 167 -12.08 11.16 7.07
C ARG A 167 -12.40 10.24 5.91
N GLN A 168 -11.38 9.57 5.40
CA GLN A 168 -11.53 8.39 4.55
C GLN A 168 -10.67 7.26 5.11
N ILE A 169 -11.22 6.05 5.15
CA ILE A 169 -10.46 4.85 5.52
C ILE A 169 -10.15 4.10 4.23
N ARG A 170 -8.86 3.90 3.95
CA ARG A 170 -8.39 3.09 2.82
C ARG A 170 -7.65 1.90 3.39
N GLU A 171 -8.22 0.72 3.23
CA GLU A 171 -7.74 -0.53 3.84
C GLU A 171 -7.63 -0.41 5.37
N LYS A 172 -6.43 -0.12 5.89
CA LYS A 172 -6.13 0.07 7.32
C LYS A 172 -5.65 1.48 7.65
N ASP A 173 -5.57 2.34 6.64
CA ASP A 173 -5.05 3.69 6.76
C ASP A 173 -6.17 4.70 6.95
N THR A 174 -6.00 5.57 7.96
CA THR A 174 -6.89 6.71 8.17
C THR A 174 -6.31 7.92 7.48
N LEU A 175 -7.01 8.38 6.44
CA LEU A 175 -6.71 9.58 5.69
C LEU A 175 -7.62 10.72 6.15
N ILE A 176 -7.04 11.89 6.34
CA ILE A 176 -7.77 13.12 6.63
C ILE A 176 -7.61 14.04 5.44
N TYR A 177 -8.74 14.41 4.86
CA TYR A 177 -8.81 15.38 3.79
C TYR A 177 -9.22 16.73 4.36
N GLY A 178 -8.72 17.77 3.75
CA GLY A 178 -9.18 19.13 3.99
C GLY A 178 -9.31 19.90 2.70
N MET A 179 -10.34 20.73 2.64
CA MET A 179 -10.61 21.65 1.54
C MET A 179 -10.86 23.03 2.11
N ILE A 180 -10.14 24.03 1.61
CA ILE A 180 -10.40 25.43 1.95
C ILE A 180 -11.52 25.93 1.05
N ILE A 181 -12.62 26.37 1.66
CA ILE A 181 -13.77 26.94 0.97
C ILE A 181 -13.51 28.44 0.83
N LEU A 182 -13.28 28.84 -0.41
CA LEU A 182 -13.16 30.24 -0.83
C LEU A 182 -14.50 30.69 -1.44
N GLU A 183 -14.85 31.96 -1.28
CA GLU A 183 -16.05 32.54 -1.92
C GLU A 183 -15.98 32.54 -3.44
N LYS A 184 -14.76 32.51 -4.00
CA LYS A 184 -14.50 32.35 -5.44
C LYS A 184 -13.44 31.25 -5.66
N PRO A 185 -13.63 30.36 -6.64
CA PRO A 185 -12.60 29.40 -7.03
C PRO A 185 -11.35 30.12 -7.59
N MET A 186 -10.19 29.48 -7.47
CA MET A 186 -8.91 29.99 -7.99
C MET A 186 -8.68 29.58 -9.45
#